data_AF-A0A1J3ECV2-F1
#
_entry.id   AF-A0A1J3ECV2-F1
#
_cell.length_a   1.000
_cell.length_b   1.000
_cell.length_c   1.000
_cell.angle_alpha   90.00
_cell.angle_beta   90.00
_cell.angle_gamma   90.00
#
_symmetry.space_group_name_H-M   'P 1'
#
loop_
_entity.id
_entity.type
_entity.pdbx_description
1 polymer ?
#
loop_
_entity_poly.entity_id
_entity_poly.type
_entity_poly.pdbx_seq_one_letter_code
_entity_poly.pdbx_strand_id
1 'polypeptide(L)'
;STLQCLAHTPAIVEYFLQDYSDDINAENPLGMQGQLAIAFGDLLRKLWSSGQGTVAPRSFKAKLSRFAPQFSGYNQHDSQEMLAFLLDGLHEDLNKVKRKPYIEAKDSDSRPDDEVAEELWKYHKARNDSVIVDVCQGQYKSTLVCPDCGKISITFDPFMYLTLPLPSSRTRSMTVAVFYGDGSRLWTPYTVTVPKDGCIRDLSTALGTACCLNDDECLLLAEIYQHKVYKYFKEPLDSLSGIKNNDHIVAYRFNKMHIGSGKAILEILHAEQRKYILGRQLFGTPLVTYIDEEPHSLTDIDTIISRLLSPLHRVHENGHVPDVADEITGSLSPRDTETEGDAAVGDRKLSTEDD
;
A
#
# COMPACT_ATOMS: atom_id res chain seq x y z
N SER A 1 10.10 -9.94 14.65
CA SER A 1 11.07 -9.01 14.04
C SER A 1 11.84 -8.25 15.11
N THR A 2 11.19 -7.40 15.91
CA THR A 2 11.80 -6.52 16.94
C THR A 2 12.89 -7.20 17.79
N LEU A 3 12.59 -8.35 18.39
CA LEU A 3 13.55 -9.09 19.22
C LEU A 3 14.81 -9.51 18.48
N GLN A 4 14.70 -9.91 17.21
CA GLN A 4 15.84 -10.30 16.39
C GLN A 4 16.71 -9.09 16.05
N CYS A 5 16.10 -7.94 15.73
CA CYS A 5 16.86 -6.70 15.49
C CYS A 5 17.68 -6.29 16.71
N LEU A 6 17.08 -6.31 17.90
CA LEU A 6 17.77 -5.99 19.15
C LEU A 6 18.79 -7.05 19.54
N ALA A 7 18.48 -8.33 19.34
CA ALA A 7 19.41 -9.45 19.59
C ALA A 7 20.62 -9.46 18.65
N HIS A 8 20.62 -8.64 17.59
CA HIS A 8 21.75 -8.42 16.69
C HIS A 8 22.30 -6.99 16.75
N THR A 9 21.97 -6.23 17.81
CA THR A 9 22.58 -4.92 18.09
C THR A 9 23.74 -5.14 19.07
N PRO A 10 25.02 -5.09 18.61
CA PRO A 10 26.16 -5.56 19.41
C PRO A 10 26.27 -4.93 20.80
N ALA A 11 26.16 -3.61 20.90
CA ALA A 11 26.26 -2.89 22.18
C ALA A 11 25.18 -3.30 23.20
N ILE A 12 23.96 -3.61 22.74
CA ILE A 12 22.88 -4.11 23.61
C ILE A 12 23.19 -5.54 24.06
N VAL A 13 23.59 -6.40 23.12
CA VAL A 13 23.87 -7.81 23.42
C VAL A 13 25.04 -7.95 24.38
N GLU A 14 26.15 -7.28 24.11
CA GLU A 14 27.34 -7.30 24.95
C GLU A 14 27.02 -6.88 26.39
N TYR A 15 26.19 -5.84 26.56
CA TYR A 15 25.72 -5.40 27.87
C TYR A 15 24.89 -6.48 28.59
N PHE A 16 23.90 -7.09 27.92
CA PHE A 16 23.02 -8.09 28.54
C PHE A 16 23.67 -9.48 28.73
N LEU A 17 24.78 -9.76 28.04
CA LEU A 17 25.59 -10.96 28.26
C LEU A 17 26.55 -10.83 29.45
N GLN A 18 26.87 -9.59 29.84
CA GLN A 18 27.58 -9.28 31.08
C GLN A 18 26.62 -9.24 32.28
N ASP A 19 27.17 -9.01 33.47
CA ASP A 19 26.36 -8.77 34.67
C ASP A 19 25.89 -7.31 34.70
N TYR A 20 24.59 -7.11 34.51
CA TYR A 20 23.92 -5.81 34.58
C TYR A 20 23.06 -5.67 35.84
N SER A 21 23.21 -6.56 36.82
CA SER A 21 22.34 -6.62 38.01
C SER A 21 22.37 -5.33 38.82
N ASP A 22 23.52 -4.66 38.89
CA ASP A 22 23.71 -3.40 39.62
C ASP A 22 22.97 -2.22 38.98
N ASP A 23 22.73 -2.28 37.66
CA ASP A 23 22.05 -1.23 36.91
C ASP A 23 20.51 -1.35 37.02
N ILE A 24 19.99 -2.47 37.53
CA ILE A 24 18.55 -2.69 37.67
C ILE A 24 17.95 -1.67 38.66
N ASN A 25 16.90 -0.98 38.22
CA ASN A 25 16.18 0.00 39.01
C ASN A 25 14.77 -0.47 39.37
N ALA A 26 14.68 -1.31 40.40
CA ALA A 26 13.41 -1.86 40.87
C ALA A 26 12.47 -0.81 41.49
N GLU A 27 13.00 0.32 41.93
CA GLU A 27 12.26 1.39 42.62
C GLU A 27 11.76 2.50 41.68
N ASN A 28 12.16 2.46 40.40
CA ASN A 28 11.75 3.49 39.45
C ASN A 28 10.23 3.44 39.23
N PRO A 29 9.48 4.52 39.55
CA PRO A 29 8.03 4.55 39.38
C PRO A 29 7.58 4.46 37.92
N LEU A 30 8.47 4.75 36.96
CA LEU A 30 8.21 4.63 35.53
C LEU A 30 8.65 3.27 34.95
N GLY A 31 9.37 2.47 35.73
CA GLY A 31 9.87 1.16 35.32
C GLY A 31 8.89 0.02 35.59
N MET A 32 9.37 -1.20 35.33
CA MET A 32 8.66 -2.46 35.48
C MET A 32 9.29 -3.33 36.59
N GLN A 33 9.84 -2.67 37.60
CA GLN A 33 10.54 -3.29 38.73
C GLN A 33 11.74 -4.15 38.31
N GLY A 34 12.39 -3.84 37.18
CA GLY A 34 13.49 -4.63 36.61
C GLY A 34 13.04 -5.90 35.89
N GLN A 35 11.75 -6.25 35.94
CA GLN A 35 11.29 -7.55 35.49
C GLN A 35 11.30 -7.70 33.97
N LEU A 36 11.18 -6.59 33.23
CA LEU A 36 11.26 -6.62 31.78
C LEU A 36 12.71 -6.78 31.33
N ALA A 37 13.64 -6.02 31.93
CA ALA A 37 15.07 -6.15 31.66
C ALA A 37 15.62 -7.54 32.00
N ILE A 38 15.24 -8.13 33.14
CA ILE A 38 15.62 -9.50 33.51
C ILE A 38 15.14 -10.51 32.47
N ALA A 39 13.85 -10.45 32.09
CA ALA A 39 13.27 -11.39 31.14
C ALA A 39 13.87 -11.24 29.73
N PHE A 40 14.23 -10.02 29.33
CA PHE A 40 14.90 -9.75 28.07
C PHE A 40 16.35 -10.29 28.06
N GLY A 41 17.13 -10.02 29.12
CA GLY A 41 18.49 -10.56 29.24
C GLY A 41 18.53 -12.10 29.30
N ASP A 42 17.59 -12.72 30.01
CA ASP A 42 17.43 -14.19 30.01
C ASP A 42 17.14 -14.75 28.60
N LEU A 43 16.33 -14.03 27.82
CA LEU A 43 16.05 -14.40 26.44
C LEU A 43 17.30 -14.26 25.57
N LEU A 44 18.04 -13.16 25.68
CA LEU A 44 19.28 -12.95 24.92
C LEU A 44 20.33 -14.02 25.24
N ARG A 45 20.54 -14.35 26.52
CA ARG A 45 21.45 -15.44 26.92
C ARG A 45 21.06 -16.78 26.31
N LYS A 46 19.76 -17.09 26.22
CA LYS A 46 19.29 -18.32 25.56
C LYS A 46 19.55 -18.29 24.05
N LEU A 47 19.27 -17.16 23.39
CA LEU A 47 19.48 -16.99 21.95
C LEU A 47 20.96 -17.10 21.56
N TRP A 48 21.86 -16.57 22.39
CA TRP A 48 23.30 -16.56 22.14
C TRP A 48 24.05 -17.75 22.77
N SER A 49 23.33 -18.72 23.35
CA SER A 49 23.93 -19.96 23.85
C SER A 49 24.24 -20.93 22.71
N SER A 50 25.41 -21.59 22.77
CA SER A 50 25.84 -22.53 21.74
C SER A 50 24.93 -23.75 21.65
N GLY A 51 24.64 -24.22 20.43
CA GLY A 51 23.94 -25.49 20.20
C GLY A 51 22.42 -25.45 20.39
N GLN A 52 21.82 -24.28 20.59
CA GLN A 52 20.37 -24.11 20.55
C GLN A 52 19.88 -23.85 19.13
N GLY A 53 18.77 -24.49 18.76
CA GLY A 53 18.02 -24.16 17.55
C GLY A 53 17.05 -23.01 17.83
N THR A 54 15.75 -23.25 17.62
CA THR A 54 14.71 -22.26 17.84
C THR A 54 14.36 -22.09 19.33
N VAL A 55 14.38 -20.85 19.83
CA VAL A 55 13.95 -20.52 21.21
C VAL A 55 12.56 -19.89 21.22
N ALA A 56 11.62 -20.47 21.98
CA ALA A 56 10.30 -19.89 22.18
C ALA A 56 10.31 -18.84 23.31
N PRO A 57 9.98 -17.55 23.06
CA PRO A 57 10.11 -16.47 24.04
C PRO A 57 8.92 -16.41 25.03
N ARG A 58 8.47 -17.56 25.57
CA ARG A 58 7.24 -17.63 26.39
C ARG A 58 7.31 -16.80 27.67
N SER A 59 8.43 -16.90 28.40
CA SER A 59 8.64 -16.12 29.64
C SER A 59 8.64 -14.61 29.37
N PHE A 60 9.37 -14.20 28.33
CA PHE A 60 9.41 -12.80 27.90
C PHE A 60 8.02 -12.31 27.46
N LYS A 61 7.30 -13.06 26.60
CA LYS A 61 5.93 -12.68 26.19
C LYS A 61 5.00 -12.54 27.40
N ALA A 62 5.08 -13.44 28.38
CA ALA A 62 4.25 -13.34 29.58
C ALA A 62 4.52 -12.04 30.38
N LYS A 63 5.78 -11.62 30.53
CA LYS A 63 6.14 -10.35 31.17
C LYS A 63 5.70 -9.15 30.33
N LEU A 64 5.98 -9.17 29.03
CA LEU A 64 5.56 -8.13 28.08
C LEU A 64 4.05 -7.91 28.16
N SER A 65 3.25 -8.96 28.01
CA SER A 65 1.79 -8.89 28.04
C SER A 65 1.22 -8.42 29.37
N ARG A 66 1.96 -8.59 30.48
CA ARG A 66 1.53 -8.11 31.80
C ARG A 66 1.65 -6.59 31.90
N PHE A 67 2.71 -6.02 31.33
CA PHE A 67 2.99 -4.59 31.42
C PHE A 67 2.41 -3.79 30.25
N ALA A 68 2.22 -4.45 29.11
CA ALA A 68 1.57 -3.91 27.92
C ALA A 68 0.44 -4.87 27.48
N PRO A 69 -0.75 -4.78 28.11
CA PRO A 69 -1.88 -5.67 27.83
C PRO A 69 -2.33 -5.67 26.36
N GLN A 70 -2.03 -4.63 25.58
CA GLN A 70 -2.31 -4.62 24.15
C GLN A 70 -1.60 -5.76 23.38
N PHE A 71 -0.48 -6.28 23.89
CA PHE A 71 0.26 -7.40 23.28
C PHE A 71 -0.13 -8.79 23.84
N SER A 72 -1.17 -8.86 24.69
CA SER A 72 -1.62 -10.10 25.32
C SER A 72 -2.28 -11.07 24.34
N GLY A 73 -2.93 -10.55 23.31
CA GLY A 73 -3.67 -11.33 22.32
C GLY A 73 -2.80 -12.10 21.31
N TYR A 74 -3.50 -12.64 20.32
CA TYR A 74 -2.94 -13.35 19.16
C TYR A 74 -3.18 -12.60 17.84
N ASN A 75 -3.62 -11.34 17.93
CA ASN A 75 -3.80 -10.48 16.76
C ASN A 75 -2.44 -10.06 16.20
N GLN A 76 -2.46 -9.58 14.96
CA GLN A 76 -1.30 -8.89 14.40
C GLN A 76 -1.11 -7.54 15.11
N HIS A 77 0.14 -7.18 15.36
CA HIS A 77 0.55 -5.95 16.03
C HIS A 77 1.63 -5.24 15.23
N ASP A 78 1.73 -3.93 15.39
CA ASP A 78 2.82 -3.16 14.80
C ASP A 78 4.13 -3.44 15.56
N SER A 79 5.14 -3.89 14.83
CA SER A 79 6.47 -4.15 15.40
C SER A 79 7.18 -2.89 15.89
N GLN A 80 6.85 -1.72 15.33
CA GLN A 80 7.38 -0.44 15.77
C GLN A 80 6.80 -0.05 17.14
N GLU A 81 5.51 -0.27 17.37
CA GLU A 81 4.88 -0.04 18.68
C GLU A 81 5.52 -0.93 19.75
N MET A 82 5.72 -2.22 19.44
CA MET A 82 6.42 -3.14 20.33
C MET A 82 7.87 -2.70 20.60
N LEU A 83 8.59 -2.21 19.58
CA LEU A 83 9.96 -1.71 19.72
C LEU A 83 10.00 -0.50 20.66
N ALA A 84 9.11 0.46 20.46
CA ALA A 84 9.02 1.66 21.28
C ALA A 84 8.77 1.32 22.75
N PHE A 85 7.77 0.47 23.03
CA PHE A 85 7.49 0.02 24.39
C PHE A 85 8.68 -0.71 25.01
N LEU A 86 9.35 -1.58 24.25
CA LEU A 86 10.47 -2.36 24.76
C LEU A 86 11.68 -1.47 25.07
N LEU A 87 12.03 -0.54 24.21
CA LEU A 87 13.15 0.37 24.45
C LEU A 87 12.90 1.27 25.66
N ASP A 88 11.70 1.83 25.79
CA ASP A 88 11.29 2.65 26.93
C ASP A 88 11.31 1.85 28.25
N GLY A 89 10.71 0.65 28.24
CA GLY A 89 10.67 -0.20 29.42
C GLY A 89 12.07 -0.71 29.84
N LEU A 90 12.93 -1.05 28.88
CA LEU A 90 14.33 -1.39 29.17
C LEU A 90 15.11 -0.18 29.69
N HIS A 91 14.85 1.01 29.15
CA HIS A 91 15.47 2.24 29.62
C HIS A 91 15.13 2.48 31.08
N GLU A 92 13.83 2.47 31.44
CA GLU A 92 13.39 2.78 32.80
C GLU A 92 13.77 1.67 33.81
N ASP A 93 13.76 0.40 33.40
CA ASP A 93 14.25 -0.71 34.25
C ASP A 93 15.76 -0.65 34.52
N LEU A 94 16.55 -0.01 33.64
CA LEU A 94 18.01 0.08 33.73
C LEU A 94 18.51 1.52 33.96
N ASN A 95 17.62 2.45 34.31
CA ASN A 95 17.99 3.84 34.53
C ASN A 95 18.76 3.94 35.87
N LYS A 96 20.05 4.27 35.77
CA LYS A 96 20.96 4.40 36.91
C LYS A 96 20.61 5.61 37.79
N VAL A 97 19.89 6.60 37.25
CA VAL A 97 19.42 7.76 37.99
C VAL A 97 18.24 7.38 38.89
N LYS A 98 18.49 7.21 40.19
CA LYS A 98 17.44 6.87 41.17
C LYS A 98 16.55 8.06 41.55
N ARG A 99 17.13 9.27 41.62
CA ARG A 99 16.40 10.50 41.97
C ARG A 99 16.55 11.51 40.86
N LYS A 100 15.52 11.63 40.00
CA LYS A 100 15.50 12.55 38.87
C LYS A 100 15.44 14.01 39.38
N PRO A 101 16.47 14.85 39.16
CA PRO A 101 16.43 16.25 39.55
C PRO A 101 15.38 17.02 38.75
N TYR A 102 14.73 17.99 39.37
CA TYR A 102 13.92 18.97 38.66
C TYR A 102 14.85 20.01 38.03
N ILE A 103 14.72 20.20 36.71
CA ILE A 103 15.49 21.17 35.95
C ILE A 103 14.48 21.93 35.08
N GLU A 104 14.47 23.26 35.22
CA GLU A 104 13.63 24.13 34.39
C GLU A 104 14.28 24.28 33.01
N ALA A 105 13.51 23.99 31.96
CA ALA A 105 13.96 24.16 30.59
C ALA A 105 14.01 25.66 30.27
N LYS A 106 15.21 26.14 29.93
CA LYS A 106 15.41 27.52 29.47
C LYS A 106 15.20 27.60 27.97
N ASP A 107 14.65 28.72 27.49
CA ASP A 107 14.57 28.99 26.07
C ASP A 107 16.00 29.17 25.51
N SER A 108 16.14 29.02 24.19
CA SER A 108 17.43 29.14 23.51
C SER A 108 18.04 30.54 23.64
N ASP A 109 17.23 31.58 23.89
CA ASP A 109 17.63 32.98 24.16
C ASP A 109 18.74 33.51 23.22
N SER A 110 18.70 33.10 21.94
CA SER A 110 19.70 33.45 20.90
C SER A 110 21.14 32.97 21.18
N ARG A 111 21.31 31.99 22.08
CA ARG A 111 22.59 31.31 22.31
C ARG A 111 22.96 30.41 21.12
N PRO A 112 24.25 30.09 20.93
CA PRO A 112 24.69 29.14 19.93
C PRO A 112 24.01 27.77 20.09
N ASP A 113 23.60 27.17 18.98
CA ASP A 113 22.89 25.89 18.96
C ASP A 113 23.66 24.76 19.67
N ASP A 114 24.98 24.72 19.48
CA ASP A 114 25.89 23.73 20.06
C ASP A 114 25.95 23.83 21.59
N GLU A 115 25.99 25.05 22.14
CA GLU A 115 25.96 25.27 23.59
C GLU A 115 24.62 24.83 24.20
N VAL A 116 23.49 25.15 23.54
CA VAL A 116 22.14 24.79 24.00
C VAL A 116 21.91 23.29 23.87
N ALA A 117 22.33 22.67 22.77
CA ALA A 117 22.23 21.23 22.54
C ALA A 117 22.97 20.44 23.63
N GLU A 118 24.22 20.83 23.91
CA GLU A 118 25.07 20.20 24.93
C GLU A 118 24.51 20.41 26.35
N GLU A 119 24.00 21.60 26.67
CA GLU A 119 23.33 21.88 27.95
C GLU A 119 22.09 20.99 28.15
N LEU A 120 21.20 20.93 27.15
CA LEU A 120 19.98 20.13 27.21
C LEU A 120 20.29 18.62 27.22
N TRP A 121 21.34 18.19 26.52
CA TRP A 121 21.78 16.79 26.56
C TRP A 121 22.32 16.41 27.94
N LYS A 122 23.10 17.29 28.58
CA LYS A 122 23.55 17.10 29.98
C LYS A 122 22.35 16.99 30.93
N TYR A 123 21.33 17.83 30.77
CA TYR A 123 20.13 17.77 31.58
C TYR A 123 19.33 16.49 31.36
N HIS A 124 19.25 16.04 30.11
CA HIS A 124 18.64 14.76 29.77
C HIS A 124 19.39 13.61 30.44
N LYS A 125 20.73 13.54 30.29
CA LYS A 125 21.57 12.52 30.95
C LYS A 125 21.52 12.55 32.47
N ALA A 126 21.35 13.72 33.08
CA ALA A 126 21.19 13.85 34.54
C ALA A 126 19.91 13.18 35.07
N ARG A 127 18.93 12.89 34.20
CA ARG A 127 17.66 12.22 34.54
C ARG A 127 17.56 10.82 33.93
N ASN A 128 18.30 10.57 32.85
CA ASN A 128 18.20 9.38 32.01
C ASN A 128 19.60 8.87 31.71
N ASP A 129 20.04 7.85 32.44
CA ASP A 129 21.36 7.24 32.26
C ASP A 129 21.20 5.72 32.22
N SER A 130 21.24 5.14 31.01
CA SER A 130 21.17 3.70 30.81
C SER A 130 21.76 3.30 29.46
N VAL A 131 22.01 2.00 29.27
CA VAL A 131 22.50 1.45 27.99
C VAL A 131 21.62 1.85 26.79
N ILE A 132 20.31 2.02 26.99
CA ILE A 132 19.40 2.43 25.92
C ILE A 132 19.64 3.89 25.51
N VAL A 133 19.97 4.76 26.47
CA VAL A 133 20.34 6.16 26.16
C VAL A 133 21.63 6.17 25.36
N ASP A 134 22.63 5.42 25.80
CA ASP A 134 23.95 5.42 25.16
C ASP A 134 23.93 4.84 23.74
N VAL A 135 23.07 3.86 23.46
CA VAL A 135 23.04 3.15 22.17
C VAL A 135 21.98 3.69 21.21
N CYS A 136 20.79 4.03 21.71
CA CYS A 136 19.62 4.29 20.87
C CYS A 136 19.19 5.74 20.85
N GLN A 137 19.66 6.59 21.78
CA GLN A 137 19.17 7.96 21.84
C GLN A 137 20.05 8.95 21.09
N GLY A 138 19.37 9.84 20.35
CA GLY A 138 19.95 11.01 19.74
C GLY A 138 19.15 12.27 20.13
N GLN A 139 19.42 13.38 19.46
CA GLN A 139 18.78 14.66 19.75
C GLN A 139 18.33 15.34 18.45
N TYR A 140 17.09 15.82 18.41
CA TYR A 140 16.56 16.69 17.36
C TYR A 140 16.87 18.14 17.66
N LYS A 141 16.93 18.99 16.63
CA LYS A 141 16.72 20.43 16.74
C LYS A 141 15.32 20.76 16.22
N SER A 142 14.39 21.05 17.12
CA SER A 142 13.03 21.42 16.79
C SER A 142 12.93 22.94 16.69
N THR A 143 12.45 23.47 15.56
CA THR A 143 12.23 24.91 15.38
C THR A 143 10.74 25.16 15.12
N LEU A 144 10.08 25.79 16.07
CA LEU A 144 8.68 26.19 15.99
C LEU A 144 8.60 27.68 15.70
N VAL A 145 7.87 28.05 14.64
CA VAL A 145 7.60 29.45 14.29
C VAL A 145 6.11 29.70 14.48
N CYS A 146 5.76 30.59 15.39
CA CYS A 146 4.37 30.99 15.57
C CYS A 146 3.88 31.76 14.34
N PRO A 147 2.79 31.35 13.68
CA PRO A 147 2.30 32.01 12.47
C PRO A 147 1.73 33.41 12.74
N ASP A 148 1.28 33.70 13.97
CA ASP A 148 0.62 34.97 14.30
C ASP A 148 1.61 36.06 14.72
N CYS A 149 2.56 35.73 15.60
CA CYS A 149 3.51 36.70 16.15
C CYS A 149 4.94 36.55 15.64
N GLY A 150 5.22 35.51 14.84
CA GLY A 150 6.56 35.23 14.32
C GLY A 150 7.58 34.79 15.37
N LYS A 151 7.17 34.56 16.63
CA LYS A 151 8.07 34.05 17.68
C LYS A 151 8.67 32.72 17.23
N ILE A 152 10.00 32.65 17.22
CA ILE A 152 10.76 31.44 16.98
C ILE A 152 11.09 30.83 18.35
N SER A 153 10.77 29.55 18.51
CA SER A 153 11.15 28.74 19.66
C SER A 153 11.99 27.56 19.16
N ILE A 154 13.18 27.41 19.72
CA ILE A 154 14.12 26.34 19.38
C ILE A 154 14.29 25.45 20.61
N THR A 155 14.03 24.16 20.45
CA THR A 155 14.24 23.14 21.49
C THR A 155 15.12 22.02 20.95
N PHE A 156 15.86 21.37 21.85
CA PHE A 156 16.64 20.19 21.51
C PHE A 156 16.09 18.97 22.25
N ASP A 157 15.41 18.10 21.52
CA ASP A 157 14.58 17.05 22.08
C ASP A 157 15.23 15.67 21.88
N PRO A 158 15.35 14.84 22.93
CA PRO A 158 15.88 13.49 22.79
C PRO A 158 14.90 12.60 22.01
N PHE A 159 15.43 11.67 21.21
CA PHE A 159 14.63 10.66 20.51
C PHE A 159 15.28 9.28 20.60
N MET A 160 14.49 8.20 20.52
CA MET A 160 14.98 6.81 20.50
C MET A 160 14.99 6.18 19.09
N TYR A 161 14.17 6.69 18.18
CA TYR A 161 14.04 6.20 16.81
C TYR A 161 13.50 7.30 15.90
N LEU A 162 13.74 7.16 14.59
CA LEU A 162 13.26 8.08 13.56
C LEU A 162 12.06 7.46 12.82
N THR A 163 10.91 8.12 12.88
CA THR A 163 9.76 7.78 12.02
C THR A 163 9.85 8.61 10.75
N LEU A 164 10.17 7.97 9.63
CA LEU A 164 10.34 8.66 8.35
C LEU A 164 9.04 8.56 7.53
N PRO A 165 8.44 9.69 7.09
CA PRO A 165 7.33 9.65 6.16
C PRO A 165 7.83 9.15 4.80
N LEU A 166 7.10 8.20 4.21
CA LEU A 166 7.38 7.81 2.84
C LEU A 166 6.93 8.93 1.89
N PRO A 167 7.73 9.28 0.86
CA PRO A 167 7.27 10.16 -0.21
C PRO A 167 6.01 9.54 -0.83
N SER A 168 4.84 10.14 -0.61
CA SER A 168 3.66 9.73 -1.33
C SER A 168 3.85 10.20 -2.77
N SER A 169 3.84 9.28 -3.74
CA SER A 169 3.59 9.68 -5.12
C SER A 169 2.24 10.38 -5.11
N ARG A 170 2.24 11.71 -5.22
CA ARG A 170 1.02 12.52 -5.21
C ARG A 170 0.14 12.23 -6.42
N THR A 171 0.65 11.47 -7.39
CA THR A 171 -0.02 11.09 -8.62
C THR A 171 -0.19 9.57 -8.74
N ARG A 172 -1.17 9.17 -9.55
CA ARG A 172 -1.42 7.80 -9.99
C ARG A 172 -1.55 7.79 -11.51
N SER A 173 -1.18 6.68 -12.14
CA SER A 173 -1.46 6.44 -13.56
C SER A 173 -2.81 5.76 -13.73
N MET A 174 -3.60 6.22 -14.70
CA MET A 174 -4.91 5.64 -15.03
C MET A 174 -4.96 5.40 -16.54
N THR A 175 -5.38 4.21 -16.96
CA THR A 175 -5.63 3.88 -18.37
C THR A 175 -7.13 3.92 -18.62
N VAL A 176 -7.58 4.76 -19.54
CA VAL A 176 -8.99 4.94 -19.88
C VAL A 176 -9.17 4.71 -21.38
N ALA A 177 -10.13 3.86 -21.75
CA ALA A 177 -10.51 3.67 -23.14
C ALA A 177 -11.43 4.80 -23.60
N VAL A 178 -11.04 5.52 -24.65
CA VAL A 178 -11.83 6.60 -25.26
C VAL A 178 -12.56 6.06 -26.48
N PHE A 179 -13.89 6.09 -26.44
CA PHE A 179 -14.80 5.70 -27.51
C PHE A 179 -15.29 6.94 -28.27
N TYR A 180 -15.44 6.82 -29.58
CA TYR A 180 -15.87 7.93 -30.44
C TYR A 180 -17.38 7.81 -30.70
N GLY A 181 -18.16 8.69 -30.09
CA GLY A 181 -19.62 8.66 -30.10
C GLY A 181 -20.27 8.99 -31.44
N ASP A 182 -19.49 9.45 -32.41
CA ASP A 182 -19.90 9.69 -33.79
C ASP A 182 -19.69 8.47 -34.69
N GLY A 183 -18.94 7.45 -34.23
CA GLY A 183 -18.58 6.28 -35.01
C GLY A 183 -17.48 6.55 -36.02
N SER A 184 -16.69 7.63 -35.84
CA SER A 184 -15.62 8.00 -36.77
C SER A 184 -14.45 7.02 -36.76
N ARG A 185 -14.14 6.42 -35.60
CA ARG A 185 -12.97 5.53 -35.39
C ARG A 185 -13.22 4.50 -34.29
N LEU A 186 -12.35 3.49 -34.24
CA LEU A 186 -12.27 2.55 -33.13
C LEU A 186 -11.84 3.25 -31.84
N TRP A 187 -12.27 2.72 -30.70
CA TRP A 187 -11.84 3.20 -29.39
C TRP A 187 -10.32 3.08 -29.23
N THR A 188 -9.73 3.96 -28.41
CA THR A 188 -8.28 3.99 -28.19
C THR A 188 -7.98 4.12 -26.69
N PRO A 189 -7.09 3.29 -26.12
CA PRO A 189 -6.68 3.43 -24.73
C PRO A 189 -5.67 4.57 -24.56
N TYR A 190 -5.88 5.40 -23.54
CA TYR A 190 -4.96 6.46 -23.13
C TYR A 190 -4.54 6.27 -21.68
N THR A 191 -3.24 6.28 -21.42
CA THR A 191 -2.68 6.28 -20.06
C THR A 191 -2.28 7.69 -19.67
N VAL A 192 -2.88 8.19 -18.60
CA VAL A 192 -2.65 9.55 -18.08
C VAL A 192 -2.23 9.52 -16.61
N THR A 193 -1.46 10.52 -16.20
CA THR A 193 -1.04 10.69 -14.81
C THR A 193 -1.85 11.80 -14.16
N VAL A 194 -2.52 11.50 -13.05
CA VAL A 194 -3.42 12.42 -12.34
C VAL A 194 -3.13 12.43 -10.84
N PRO A 195 -3.45 13.51 -10.09
CA PRO A 195 -3.30 13.53 -8.64
C PRO A 195 -4.15 12.45 -7.95
N LYS A 196 -3.64 11.82 -6.89
CA LYS A 196 -4.37 10.78 -6.12
C LYS A 196 -5.57 11.35 -5.37
N ASP A 197 -5.45 12.58 -4.91
CA ASP A 197 -6.46 13.43 -4.28
C ASP A 197 -7.20 14.33 -5.29
N GLY A 198 -7.00 14.09 -6.59
CA GLY A 198 -7.61 14.87 -7.66
C GLY A 198 -9.10 14.57 -7.85
N CYS A 199 -9.71 15.29 -8.78
CA CYS A 199 -11.12 15.20 -9.14
C CYS A 199 -11.32 14.74 -10.60
N ILE A 200 -12.57 14.39 -10.95
CA ILE A 200 -12.94 13.96 -12.31
C ILE A 200 -12.50 14.98 -13.38
N ARG A 201 -12.52 16.28 -13.09
CA ARG A 201 -12.02 17.33 -13.99
C ARG A 201 -10.54 17.14 -14.32
N ASP A 202 -9.70 16.74 -13.36
CA ASP A 202 -8.27 16.55 -13.59
C ASP A 202 -8.04 15.38 -14.55
N LEU A 203 -8.80 14.29 -14.39
CA LEU A 203 -8.80 13.15 -15.31
C LEU A 203 -9.30 13.52 -16.70
N SER A 204 -10.41 14.25 -16.79
CA SER A 204 -10.97 14.70 -18.07
C SER A 204 -10.01 15.63 -18.82
N THR A 205 -9.35 16.55 -18.11
CA THR A 205 -8.36 17.47 -18.68
C THR A 205 -7.11 16.73 -19.18
N ALA A 206 -6.59 15.79 -18.38
CA ALA A 206 -5.44 14.98 -18.77
C ALA A 206 -5.75 14.09 -19.98
N LEU A 207 -6.95 13.48 -20.02
CA LEU A 207 -7.40 12.70 -21.17
C LEU A 207 -7.63 13.57 -22.40
N GLY A 208 -8.26 14.72 -22.26
CA GLY A 208 -8.49 15.66 -23.36
C GLY A 208 -7.18 16.11 -24.01
N THR A 209 -6.15 16.36 -23.18
CA THR A 209 -4.79 16.66 -23.67
C THR A 209 -4.18 15.45 -24.39
N ALA A 210 -4.27 14.26 -23.80
CA ALA A 210 -3.67 13.04 -24.37
C ALA A 210 -4.32 12.60 -25.70
N CYS A 211 -5.64 12.80 -25.86
CA CYS A 211 -6.38 12.42 -27.05
C CYS A 211 -6.57 13.54 -28.07
N CYS A 212 -5.92 14.70 -27.88
CA CYS A 212 -6.04 15.88 -28.74
C CYS A 212 -7.53 16.25 -28.97
N LEU A 213 -8.23 16.54 -27.87
CA LEU A 213 -9.64 16.94 -27.89
C LEU A 213 -9.77 18.37 -28.44
N ASN A 214 -10.65 18.57 -29.41
CA ASN A 214 -10.90 19.88 -30.00
C ASN A 214 -11.79 20.75 -29.08
N ASP A 215 -11.77 22.07 -29.29
CA ASP A 215 -12.55 23.02 -28.50
C ASP A 215 -14.08 22.81 -28.62
N ASP A 216 -14.55 22.23 -29.71
CA ASP A 216 -15.95 21.88 -29.96
C ASP A 216 -16.32 20.47 -29.46
N GLU A 217 -15.42 19.76 -28.79
CA GLU A 217 -15.63 18.41 -28.30
C GLU A 217 -15.54 18.28 -26.78
N CYS A 218 -16.16 17.24 -26.23
CA CYS A 218 -16.11 16.93 -24.81
C CYS A 218 -16.04 15.43 -24.55
N LEU A 219 -15.67 15.07 -23.32
CA LEU A 219 -15.62 13.71 -22.84
C LEU A 219 -16.70 13.47 -21.77
N LEU A 220 -17.44 12.38 -21.92
CA LEU A 220 -18.33 11.83 -20.89
C LEU A 220 -17.68 10.61 -20.27
N LEU A 221 -17.23 10.74 -19.02
CA LEU A 221 -16.63 9.63 -18.28
C LEU A 221 -17.72 8.72 -17.69
N ALA A 222 -17.47 7.42 -17.75
CA ALA A 222 -18.37 6.39 -17.23
C ALA A 222 -17.60 5.23 -16.59
N GLU A 223 -18.21 4.62 -15.59
CA GLU A 223 -17.78 3.35 -15.01
C GLU A 223 -18.63 2.22 -15.58
N ILE A 224 -17.99 1.15 -16.01
CA ILE A 224 -18.64 -0.03 -16.58
C ILE A 224 -18.60 -1.18 -15.59
N TYR A 225 -19.75 -1.78 -15.34
CA TYR A 225 -19.89 -2.97 -14.51
C TYR A 225 -20.79 -3.98 -15.22
N GLN A 226 -20.36 -5.24 -15.28
CA GLN A 226 -21.10 -6.32 -15.95
C GLN A 226 -21.60 -5.94 -17.36
N HIS A 227 -20.74 -5.31 -18.17
CA HIS A 227 -21.02 -4.90 -19.55
C HIS A 227 -22.13 -3.84 -19.70
N LYS A 228 -22.43 -3.08 -18.64
CA LYS A 228 -23.37 -1.95 -18.64
C LYS A 228 -22.70 -0.71 -18.05
N VAL A 229 -23.21 0.47 -18.41
CA VAL A 229 -22.83 1.70 -17.71
C VAL A 229 -23.43 1.65 -16.30
N TYR A 230 -22.56 1.61 -15.29
CA TYR A 230 -22.96 1.63 -13.89
C TYR A 230 -23.20 3.06 -13.41
N LYS A 231 -22.29 3.96 -13.75
CA LYS A 231 -22.33 5.37 -13.35
C LYS A 231 -21.73 6.25 -14.45
N TYR A 232 -22.36 7.39 -14.71
CA TYR A 232 -21.73 8.52 -15.41
C TYR A 232 -21.16 9.51 -14.39
N PHE A 233 -19.93 9.95 -14.61
CA PHE A 233 -19.29 10.97 -13.78
C PHE A 233 -19.71 12.37 -14.27
N LYS A 234 -20.89 12.82 -13.83
CA LYS A 234 -21.46 14.12 -14.23
C LYS A 234 -20.86 15.30 -13.46
N GLU A 235 -20.51 15.10 -12.20
CA GLU A 235 -19.96 16.15 -11.33
C GLU A 235 -18.44 16.26 -11.50
N PRO A 236 -17.90 17.39 -12.02
CA PRO A 236 -16.47 17.53 -12.28
C PRO A 236 -15.60 17.51 -11.02
N LEU A 237 -16.19 17.80 -9.86
CA LEU A 237 -15.52 17.86 -8.56
C LEU A 237 -15.57 16.54 -7.77
N ASP A 238 -16.21 15.49 -8.32
CA ASP A 238 -16.19 14.17 -7.71
C ASP A 238 -14.74 13.68 -7.53
N SER A 239 -14.43 13.13 -6.35
CA SER A 239 -13.09 12.67 -6.02
C SER A 239 -12.68 11.43 -6.81
N LEU A 240 -11.45 11.40 -7.32
CA LEU A 240 -10.84 10.22 -7.94
C LEU A 240 -10.48 9.12 -6.93
N SER A 241 -10.47 9.42 -5.64
CA SER A 241 -10.16 8.44 -4.59
C SER A 241 -11.19 7.30 -4.52
N GLY A 242 -12.41 7.53 -5.03
CA GLY A 242 -13.44 6.50 -5.13
C GLY A 242 -13.19 5.46 -6.21
N ILE A 243 -12.36 5.76 -7.21
CA ILE A 243 -12.07 4.88 -8.35
C ILE A 243 -10.91 3.94 -7.99
N LYS A 244 -11.18 2.65 -7.85
CA LYS A 244 -10.19 1.60 -7.58
C LYS A 244 -9.43 1.23 -8.85
N ASN A 245 -8.30 0.54 -8.69
CA ASN A 245 -7.46 0.15 -9.84
C ASN A 245 -8.10 -0.89 -10.76
N ASN A 246 -9.11 -1.62 -10.29
CA ASN A 246 -9.81 -2.65 -11.06
C ASN A 246 -11.13 -2.15 -11.66
N ASP A 247 -11.49 -0.89 -11.42
CA ASP A 247 -12.72 -0.32 -11.96
C ASP A 247 -12.53 -0.03 -13.46
N HIS A 248 -13.48 -0.44 -14.29
CA HIS A 248 -13.38 -0.27 -15.73
C HIS A 248 -13.92 1.10 -16.14
N ILE A 249 -13.03 2.09 -16.18
CA ILE A 249 -13.37 3.47 -16.55
C ILE A 249 -13.19 3.67 -18.06
N VAL A 250 -14.20 4.26 -18.68
CA VAL A 250 -14.21 4.62 -20.11
C VAL A 250 -14.62 6.08 -20.28
N ALA A 251 -14.24 6.66 -21.41
CA ALA A 251 -14.67 8.00 -21.81
C ALA A 251 -15.33 7.94 -23.19
N TYR A 252 -16.44 8.65 -23.36
CA TYR A 252 -17.08 8.81 -24.67
C TYR A 252 -16.85 10.23 -25.17
N ARG A 253 -16.25 10.36 -26.36
CA ARG A 253 -15.95 11.62 -27.04
C ARG A 253 -17.11 12.03 -27.93
N PHE A 254 -17.55 13.28 -27.80
CA PHE A 254 -18.68 13.84 -28.55
C PHE A 254 -18.40 15.26 -28.99
N ASN A 255 -19.12 15.71 -30.02
CA ASN A 255 -19.23 17.12 -30.34
C ASN A 255 -20.22 17.80 -29.36
N LYS A 256 -19.83 18.93 -28.78
CA LYS A 256 -20.63 19.72 -27.83
C LYS A 256 -21.98 20.15 -28.41
N MET A 257 -22.07 20.35 -29.74
CA MET A 257 -23.33 20.70 -30.42
C MET A 257 -24.40 19.61 -30.31
N HIS A 258 -24.01 18.37 -30.02
CA HIS A 258 -24.93 17.24 -29.88
C HIS A 258 -25.39 17.01 -28.43
N ILE A 259 -25.02 17.89 -27.50
CA ILE A 259 -25.31 17.76 -26.07
C ILE A 259 -26.11 18.97 -25.62
N GLY A 260 -27.22 18.74 -24.91
CA GLY A 260 -28.03 19.83 -24.35
C GLY A 260 -29.51 19.49 -24.26
N SER A 261 -30.33 20.53 -24.10
CA SER A 261 -31.79 20.42 -24.04
C SER A 261 -32.32 19.83 -25.35
N GLY A 262 -33.21 18.83 -25.25
CA GLY A 262 -33.76 18.14 -26.42
C GLY A 262 -32.88 17.00 -26.94
N LYS A 263 -31.84 16.57 -26.19
CA LYS A 263 -30.97 15.44 -26.55
C LYS A 263 -31.02 14.34 -25.48
N ALA A 264 -31.20 13.08 -25.91
CA ALA A 264 -31.16 11.90 -25.06
C ALA A 264 -29.88 11.06 -25.30
N ILE A 265 -29.44 10.34 -24.27
CA ILE A 265 -28.33 9.37 -24.39
C ILE A 265 -28.89 8.06 -24.93
N LEU A 266 -28.31 7.56 -26.04
CA LEU A 266 -28.53 6.23 -26.58
C LEU A 266 -27.39 5.31 -26.15
N GLU A 267 -27.72 4.30 -25.33
CA GLU A 267 -26.79 3.24 -24.92
C GLU A 267 -27.05 1.96 -25.73
N ILE A 268 -26.02 1.48 -26.42
CA ILE A 268 -26.06 0.28 -27.23
C ILE A 268 -25.32 -0.82 -26.49
N LEU A 269 -26.05 -1.84 -26.04
CA LEU A 269 -25.52 -3.00 -25.35
C LEU A 269 -25.28 -4.15 -26.34
N HIS A 270 -24.11 -4.77 -26.26
CA HIS A 270 -23.79 -5.95 -27.06
C HIS A 270 -24.23 -7.22 -26.33
N ALA A 271 -24.93 -8.10 -27.05
CA ALA A 271 -25.47 -9.34 -26.51
C ALA A 271 -25.18 -10.50 -27.46
N GLU A 272 -24.63 -11.59 -26.93
CA GLU A 272 -24.48 -12.85 -27.64
C GLU A 272 -25.64 -13.79 -27.25
N GLN A 273 -26.24 -14.44 -28.24
CA GLN A 273 -27.19 -15.52 -28.03
C GLN A 273 -26.49 -16.87 -28.22
N ARG A 274 -26.23 -17.57 -27.11
CA ARG A 274 -25.59 -18.88 -27.14
C ARG A 274 -26.64 -19.97 -27.32
N LYS A 275 -26.42 -20.89 -28.27
CA LYS A 275 -27.37 -21.94 -28.68
C LYS A 275 -27.92 -22.80 -27.53
N TYR A 276 -27.21 -22.89 -26.40
CA TYR A 276 -27.53 -23.78 -25.28
C TYR A 276 -27.88 -23.06 -23.97
N ILE A 277 -27.95 -21.72 -23.96
CA ILE A 277 -28.28 -20.93 -22.75
C ILE A 277 -29.59 -20.18 -23.00
N LEU A 278 -30.54 -20.31 -22.08
CA LEU A 278 -31.78 -19.54 -22.11
C LEU A 278 -31.49 -18.09 -21.68
N GLY A 279 -31.17 -17.22 -22.64
CA GLY A 279 -30.92 -15.80 -22.39
C GLY A 279 -29.87 -15.18 -23.31
N ARG A 280 -29.80 -13.85 -23.29
CA ARG A 280 -28.76 -13.06 -23.95
C ARG A 280 -27.65 -12.76 -22.94
N GLN A 281 -26.41 -13.12 -23.26
CA GLN A 281 -25.25 -12.77 -22.44
C GLN A 281 -24.65 -11.45 -22.94
N LEU A 282 -24.59 -10.44 -22.08
CA LEU A 282 -23.95 -9.17 -22.42
C LEU A 282 -22.44 -9.33 -22.49
N PHE A 283 -21.80 -8.58 -23.37
CA PHE A 283 -20.33 -8.54 -23.48
C PHE A 283 -19.84 -7.16 -23.91
N GLY A 284 -18.53 -6.94 -23.80
CA GLY A 284 -17.89 -5.71 -24.24
C GLY A 284 -18.19 -4.49 -23.38
N THR A 285 -17.84 -3.31 -23.90
CA THR A 285 -18.20 -1.99 -23.35
C THR A 285 -19.37 -1.46 -24.18
N PRO A 286 -20.43 -0.92 -23.56
CA PRO A 286 -21.52 -0.26 -24.29
C PRO A 286 -21.02 0.83 -25.23
N LEU A 287 -21.63 0.99 -26.40
CA LEU A 287 -21.44 2.20 -27.21
C LEU A 287 -22.46 3.24 -26.78
N VAL A 288 -22.03 4.49 -26.64
CA VAL A 288 -22.88 5.58 -26.16
C VAL A 288 -22.84 6.72 -27.16
N THR A 289 -24.01 7.28 -27.48
CA THR A 289 -24.15 8.48 -28.32
C THR A 289 -25.31 9.35 -27.87
N TYR A 290 -25.45 10.52 -28.46
CA TYR A 290 -26.58 11.42 -28.25
C TYR A 290 -27.51 11.43 -29.47
N ILE A 291 -28.82 11.43 -29.21
CA ILE A 291 -29.89 11.52 -30.21
C ILE A 291 -30.86 12.64 -29.82
N ASP A 292 -31.64 13.17 -30.76
CA ASP A 292 -32.72 14.11 -30.43
C ASP A 292 -33.82 13.45 -29.58
N GLU A 293 -34.51 14.19 -28.72
CA GLU A 293 -35.65 13.69 -27.93
C GLU A 293 -36.94 13.58 -28.77
N GLU A 294 -36.95 14.17 -29.97
CA GLU A 294 -38.06 14.08 -30.92
C GLU A 294 -38.24 12.66 -31.47
N PRO A 295 -39.46 12.29 -31.96
CA PRO A 295 -39.73 10.91 -32.36
C PRO A 295 -38.89 10.52 -33.58
N HIS A 296 -37.83 9.77 -33.33
CA HIS A 296 -37.06 9.07 -34.36
C HIS A 296 -37.88 7.93 -34.96
N SER A 297 -37.82 7.77 -36.27
CA SER A 297 -38.26 6.52 -36.88
C SER A 297 -37.29 5.40 -36.50
N LEU A 298 -37.75 4.15 -36.51
CA LEU A 298 -36.87 2.98 -36.29
C LEU A 298 -35.67 2.98 -37.25
N THR A 299 -35.88 3.48 -38.47
CA THR A 299 -34.85 3.62 -39.52
C THR A 299 -33.74 4.60 -39.13
N ASP A 300 -34.07 5.67 -38.40
CA ASP A 300 -33.09 6.68 -37.97
C ASP A 300 -32.16 6.12 -36.89
N ILE A 301 -32.72 5.36 -35.94
CA ILE A 301 -31.96 4.67 -34.89
C ILE A 301 -31.06 3.60 -35.51
N ASP A 302 -31.57 2.80 -36.44
CA ASP A 302 -30.77 1.77 -37.13
C ASP A 302 -29.61 2.38 -37.92
N THR A 303 -29.81 3.54 -38.53
CA THR A 303 -28.75 4.28 -39.25
C THR A 303 -27.66 4.75 -38.28
N ILE A 304 -28.05 5.28 -37.11
CA ILE A 304 -27.10 5.72 -36.06
C ILE A 304 -26.31 4.54 -35.51
N ILE A 305 -26.97 3.42 -35.21
CA ILE A 305 -26.33 2.19 -34.73
C ILE A 305 -25.35 1.68 -35.79
N SER A 306 -25.77 1.60 -37.05
CA SER A 306 -24.93 1.14 -38.16
C SER A 306 -23.68 2.00 -38.32
N ARG A 307 -23.80 3.32 -38.18
CA ARG A 307 -22.66 4.25 -38.20
C ARG A 307 -21.68 3.98 -37.07
N LEU A 308 -22.18 3.81 -35.84
CA LEU A 308 -21.36 3.52 -34.65
C LEU A 308 -20.64 2.17 -34.73
N LEU A 309 -21.28 1.18 -35.36
CA LEU A 309 -20.70 -0.16 -35.54
C LEU A 309 -19.75 -0.24 -36.74
N SER A 310 -19.82 0.71 -37.68
CA SER A 310 -19.02 0.67 -38.90
C SER A 310 -17.50 0.51 -38.68
N PRO A 311 -16.86 1.11 -37.65
CA PRO A 311 -15.43 0.90 -37.40
C PRO A 311 -15.11 -0.50 -36.87
N LEU A 312 -16.10 -1.20 -36.29
CA LEU A 312 -15.96 -2.56 -35.75
C LEU A 312 -16.14 -3.64 -36.82
N HIS A 313 -16.63 -3.28 -38.02
CA HIS A 313 -16.71 -4.21 -39.13
C HIS A 313 -15.30 -4.51 -39.64
N ARG A 314 -14.89 -5.79 -39.55
CA ARG A 314 -13.66 -6.26 -40.20
C ARG A 314 -13.81 -6.05 -41.70
N VAL A 315 -12.97 -5.20 -42.30
CA VAL A 315 -12.76 -5.22 -43.75
C VAL A 315 -12.17 -6.59 -44.08
N HIS A 316 -12.93 -7.47 -44.73
CA HIS A 316 -12.34 -8.61 -45.41
C HIS A 316 -11.61 -8.06 -46.64
N GLU A 317 -10.33 -7.72 -46.49
CA GLU A 317 -9.46 -7.58 -47.65
C GLU A 317 -9.26 -8.97 -48.26
N ASN A 318 -9.75 -9.16 -49.48
CA ASN A 318 -9.35 -10.26 -50.34
C ASN A 318 -7.84 -10.12 -50.60
N GLY A 319 -7.03 -10.80 -49.80
CA GLY A 319 -5.58 -10.78 -49.90
C GLY A 319 -5.00 -12.11 -49.44
N HIS A 320 -4.35 -12.79 -50.39
CA HIS A 320 -3.55 -14.00 -50.27
C HIS A 320 -2.86 -14.15 -48.90
N VAL A 321 -3.00 -15.33 -48.28
CA VAL A 321 -2.21 -15.73 -47.10
C VAL A 321 -0.89 -16.33 -47.60
N PRO A 322 0.29 -15.76 -47.29
CA PRO A 322 1.50 -16.54 -47.17
C PRO A 322 1.61 -17.03 -45.72
N ASP A 323 1.72 -18.34 -45.60
CA ASP A 323 2.00 -19.10 -44.39
C ASP A 323 3.39 -18.72 -43.85
N VAL A 324 3.49 -18.13 -42.66
CA VAL A 324 4.75 -18.00 -41.91
C VAL A 324 4.47 -18.10 -40.41
N ALA A 325 4.64 -19.33 -39.92
CA ALA A 325 5.31 -19.74 -38.68
C ALA A 325 5.08 -18.94 -37.38
N ASP A 326 4.49 -19.66 -36.42
CA ASP A 326 4.66 -19.49 -34.99
C ASP A 326 6.14 -19.36 -34.59
N GLU A 327 6.52 -18.22 -34.02
CA GLU A 327 7.62 -18.13 -33.05
C GLU A 327 7.10 -17.44 -31.78
N ILE A 328 6.61 -18.25 -30.84
CA ILE A 328 6.70 -17.91 -29.42
C ILE A 328 7.74 -18.87 -28.82
N THR A 329 8.97 -18.36 -28.74
CA THR A 329 9.97 -18.84 -27.80
C THR A 329 9.50 -18.56 -26.38
N GLY A 330 9.35 -19.63 -25.60
CA GLY A 330 8.99 -19.61 -24.19
C GLY A 330 9.37 -20.94 -23.54
N SER A 331 10.66 -21.24 -23.60
CA SER A 331 11.38 -22.38 -23.04
C SER A 331 10.98 -22.76 -21.61
N LEU A 332 10.57 -24.02 -21.42
CA LEU A 332 10.83 -24.80 -20.21
C LEU A 332 11.85 -25.88 -20.61
N SER A 333 13.06 -25.79 -20.05
CA SER A 333 14.16 -26.73 -20.23
C SER A 333 13.99 -27.98 -19.34
N PRO A 334 14.70 -29.08 -19.66
CA PRO A 334 14.15 -30.44 -19.57
C PRO A 334 14.67 -31.25 -18.37
N ARG A 335 13.98 -32.36 -18.08
CA ARG A 335 14.54 -33.51 -17.39
C ARG A 335 14.60 -34.69 -18.36
N ASP A 336 15.77 -34.87 -18.95
CA ASP A 336 16.31 -36.14 -19.46
C ASP A 336 16.77 -36.97 -18.23
N THR A 337 16.88 -38.30 -18.18
CA THR A 337 16.88 -39.35 -19.19
C THR A 337 16.74 -40.71 -18.49
N GLU A 338 16.34 -41.69 -19.28
CA GLU A 338 16.25 -43.13 -19.08
C GLU A 338 17.45 -43.81 -18.37
N THR A 339 17.20 -44.90 -17.63
CA THR A 339 17.80 -46.22 -17.94
C THR A 339 17.20 -47.34 -17.09
N GLU A 340 17.00 -48.49 -17.75
CA GLU A 340 16.57 -49.79 -17.23
C GLU A 340 17.54 -50.38 -16.18
N GLY A 341 17.02 -51.22 -15.29
CA GLY A 341 17.81 -51.98 -14.32
C GLY A 341 16.97 -53.00 -13.56
N ASP A 342 16.96 -54.20 -14.12
CA ASP A 342 16.43 -55.48 -13.63
C ASP A 342 16.75 -55.79 -12.14
N ALA A 343 15.81 -56.43 -11.42
CA ALA A 343 16.05 -57.54 -10.47
C ALA A 343 14.87 -57.80 -9.50
N ALA A 344 14.17 -58.89 -9.80
CA ALA A 344 13.48 -59.88 -8.99
C ALA A 344 13.53 -59.89 -7.43
N VAL A 345 12.51 -60.60 -6.91
CA VAL A 345 12.38 -61.27 -5.59
C VAL A 345 11.91 -60.34 -4.45
N GLY A 346 10.88 -60.64 -3.66
CA GLY A 346 10.02 -61.80 -3.50
C GLY A 346 9.11 -61.61 -2.29
N ASP A 347 8.17 -62.56 -2.16
CA ASP A 347 7.32 -62.88 -1.00
C ASP A 347 6.23 -61.90 -0.54
N ARG A 348 4.93 -62.23 -0.69
CA ARG A 348 4.10 -63.26 -0.01
C ARG A 348 3.66 -62.88 1.42
N LYS A 349 2.38 -62.49 1.54
CA LYS A 349 1.25 -63.17 2.24
C LYS A 349 0.23 -62.10 2.68
N LEU A 350 -1.05 -62.19 2.27
CA LEU A 350 -2.13 -62.98 2.89
C LEU A 350 -2.23 -62.74 4.40
N SER A 351 -3.38 -62.49 5.03
CA SER A 351 -4.79 -62.47 4.64
C SER A 351 -5.60 -62.19 5.92
N THR A 352 -6.80 -61.65 5.74
CA THR A 352 -8.08 -61.98 6.43
C THR A 352 -8.27 -61.84 7.95
N GLU A 353 -9.43 -61.23 8.25
CA GLU A 353 -10.41 -61.56 9.31
C GLU A 353 -10.02 -61.22 10.76
N ASP A 354 -10.91 -60.90 11.69
CA ASP A 354 -12.33 -60.50 11.73
C ASP A 354 -12.51 -59.97 13.18
N ASP A 355 -13.35 -58.95 13.37
CA ASP A 355 -14.21 -58.64 14.53
C ASP A 355 -14.54 -57.14 14.64
#